data_AF-A0A430CL04-F1
#
_entry.id   AF-A0A430CL04-F1
#
_cell.length_a   1.000
_cell.length_b   1.000
_cell.length_c   1.000
_cell.angle_alpha   90.00
_cell.angle_beta   90.00
_cell.angle_gamma   90.00
#
_symmetry.space_group_name_H-M   'P 1'
#
loop_
_entity.id
_entity.type
_entity.pdbx_description
1 polymer ?
#
loop_
_entity_poly.entity_id
_entity_poly.type
_entity_poly.pdbx_seq_one_letter_code
_entity_poly.pdbx_strand_id
1 'polypeptide(L)' 'MTTCPICDKPSAPEHAPFCSRGCKDRDLLQWLGEGYRIPVKESDEEGLDSGENHP' A
#
# COMPACT_ATOMS: atom_id res chain seq x y z
N MET A 1 8.90 -11.31 15.03
CA MET A 1 9.57 -10.03 14.73
C MET A 1 9.10 -9.58 13.36
N THR A 2 8.52 -8.39 13.27
CA THR A 2 8.00 -7.86 12.00
C THR A 2 9.15 -7.33 11.16
N THR A 3 9.14 -7.63 9.86
CA THR A 3 10.13 -7.12 8.91
C THR A 3 9.61 -5.85 8.25
N CYS A 4 10.53 -4.95 7.91
CA CYS A 4 10.21 -3.72 7.20
C CYS A 4 9.72 -4.06 5.77
N PRO A 5 8.50 -3.68 5.37
CA PRO A 5 7.96 -4.05 4.06
C PRO A 5 8.68 -3.38 2.87
N ILE A 6 9.57 -2.43 3.15
CA ILE A 6 10.31 -1.65 2.15
C ILE A 6 11.70 -2.22 1.88
N CYS A 7 12.31 -2.92 2.84
CA CYS A 7 13.71 -3.38 2.72
C CYS A 7 14.07 -4.60 3.57
N ASP A 8 13.09 -5.30 4.14
CA ASP A 8 13.21 -6.56 4.89
C ASP A 8 14.03 -6.56 6.18
N LYS A 9 14.63 -5.41 6.55
CA LYS A 9 15.30 -5.25 7.85
C LYS A 9 14.32 -5.37 9.02
N PRO A 10 14.78 -5.77 10.22
CA PRO A 10 13.93 -5.79 11.42
C PRO A 10 13.26 -4.43 11.67
N SER A 11 11.96 -4.42 11.96
CA SER A 11 11.23 -3.20 12.30
C SER A 11 11.79 -2.57 13.58
N ALA A 12 11.91 -1.24 13.61
CA ALA A 12 12.25 -0.50 14.82
C ALA A 12 10.95 -0.14 15.58
N PRO A 13 10.85 -0.30 16.90
CA PRO A 13 9.62 -0.03 17.65
C PRO A 13 9.08 1.39 17.45
N GLU A 14 9.96 2.38 17.36
CA GLU A 14 9.63 3.79 17.12
C GLU A 14 9.12 4.09 15.69
N HIS A 15 9.33 3.16 14.76
CA HIS A 15 9.00 3.33 13.34
C HIS A 15 8.12 2.20 12.80
N ALA A 16 7.62 1.31 13.66
CA ALA A 16 6.85 0.14 13.25
C ALA A 16 5.67 0.55 12.34
N PRO A 17 5.45 -0.16 11.21
CA PRO A 17 6.07 -1.43 10.80
C PRO A 17 7.44 -1.32 10.10
N PHE A 18 8.04 -0.13 10.00
CA PHE A 18 9.28 0.11 9.26
C PHE A 18 10.54 0.03 10.13
N CYS A 19 11.70 -0.04 9.48
CA CYS A 19 13.00 0.00 10.17
C CYS A 19 13.52 1.43 10.43
N SER A 20 13.00 2.45 9.74
CA SER A 20 13.46 3.84 9.83
C SER A 20 12.43 4.84 9.30
N ARG A 21 12.54 6.11 9.69
CA ARG A 21 11.80 7.23 9.06
C ARG A 21 11.95 7.24 7.54
N GLY A 22 13.15 6.99 7.01
CA GLY A 22 13.38 6.96 5.56
C GLY A 22 12.57 5.89 4.82
N CYS A 23 12.36 4.72 5.42
CA CYS A 23 11.48 3.70 4.83
C CYS A 23 10.00 4.10 4.91
N LYS A 24 9.58 4.75 6.00
CA LYS A 24 8.22 5.30 6.12
C LYS A 24 7.95 6.38 5.07
N ASP A 25 8.90 7.28 4.85
CA ASP A 25 8.76 8.35 3.85
C ASP A 25 8.74 7.76 2.42
N ARG A 26 9.54 6.72 2.15
CA ARG A 26 9.52 6.02 0.85
C ARG A 26 8.17 5.34 0.58
N ASP A 27 7.60 4.70 1.59
CA ASP A 27 6.27 4.10 1.52
C ASP A 27 5.20 5.16 1.20
N LEU A 28 5.26 6.30 1.89
CA LEU A 28 4.38 7.44 1.62
C LEU A 28 4.50 7.94 0.17
N LEU A 29 5.72 8.01 -0.38
CA LEU A 29 5.91 8.38 -1.79
C LEU A 29 5.33 7.34 -2.75
N GLN A 30 5.36 6.04 -2.43
CA GLN A 30 4.69 5.02 -3.23
C GLN A 30 3.17 5.20 -3.20
N TRP A 31 2.60 5.55 -2.04
CA TRP A 31 1.19 5.88 -1.92
C TRP A 31 0.80 7.09 -2.77
N LEU A 32 1.54 8.19 -2.64
CA LEU A 32 1.26 9.43 -3.36
C LEU A 32 1.53 9.31 -4.87
N GLY A 33 2.48 8.47 -5.26
CA GLY A 33 2.86 8.25 -6.66
C GLY A 33 2.04 7.18 -7.38
N GLU A 34 0.90 6.75 -6.82
CA GLU A 34 0.08 5.66 -7.37
C GLU A 34 0.89 4.37 -7.60
N GLY A 35 1.83 4.05 -6.70
CA GLY A 35 2.60 2.81 -6.72
C GLY A 35 1.82 1.61 -6.17
N TYR A 36 0.84 1.85 -5.31
CA TYR A 36 -0.06 0.83 -4.78
C TYR A 36 -1.37 0.78 -5.58
N ARG A 37 -1.31 0.32 -6.83
CA ARG A 37 -2.51 0.06 -7.65
C ARG A 37 -2.79 -1.43 -7.75
N ILE A 38 -4.07 -1.77 -7.78
CA ILE A 38 -4.52 -3.13 -8.06
C ILE A 38 -4.73 -3.23 -9.58
N PRO A 39 -4.00 -4.10 -10.30
CA PRO A 39 -4.21 -4.26 -11.73
C PRO A 39 -5.61 -4.85 -11.99
N VAL A 40 -6.35 -4.25 -12.91
CA VAL A 40 -7.60 -4.82 -13.40
C VAL A 40 -7.25 -6.05 -14.25
N LYS A 41 -7.81 -7.21 -13.89
CA LYS A 41 -7.88 -8.32 -14.85
C LYS A 41 -9.00 -7.97 -15.81
N GLU A 42 -8.69 -7.94 -17.10
CA GLU A 42 -9.72 -7.94 -18.15
C GLU A 42 -10.38 -9.32 -18.12
N SER A 43 -11.34 -9.50 -17.22
CA SER A 43 -12.40 -10.47 -17.39
C SER A 43 -13.51 -9.74 -18.10
N ASP A 44 -13.91 -10.25 -19.26
CA ASP A 44 -15.21 -9.93 -19.84
C ASP A 44 -16.27 -10.04 -18.72
N GLU A 45 -17.11 -9.01 -18.63
CA GLU A 45 -18.25 -8.86 -17.70
C GLU A 45 -17.97 -8.22 -16.32
N GLU A 46 -18.42 -6.95 -16.26
CA GLU A 46 -19.07 -6.25 -15.14
C GLU A 46 -18.23 -5.87 -13.91
N GLY A 47 -17.87 -4.58 -13.87
CA GLY A 47 -17.23 -3.93 -12.73
C GLY A 47 -18.12 -3.88 -11.50
N LEU A 48 -17.61 -4.40 -10.40
CA LEU A 48 -18.19 -4.24 -9.06
C LEU A 48 -17.62 -2.96 -8.42
N ASP A 49 -18.22 -1.81 -8.71
CA ASP A 49 -18.25 -0.70 -7.77
C ASP A 49 -19.50 -0.89 -6.89
N SER A 50 -19.39 -1.66 -5.81
CA SER A 50 -20.41 -1.67 -4.77
C SER A 50 -20.13 -0.54 -3.79
N GLY A 51 -20.54 0.66 -4.20
CA GLY A 51 -20.58 1.88 -3.40
C GLY A 51 -21.80 2.73 -3.77
N GLU A 52 -22.97 2.11 -3.86
CA GLU A 52 -24.22 2.74 -4.27
C GLU A 52 -24.68 3.85 -3.31
N ASN A 53 -24.87 5.08 -3.81
CA ASN A 53 -26.07 5.88 -3.57
C ASN A 53 -26.15 7.10 -4.52
N HIS A 54 -27.13 7.14 -5.42
CA HIS A 54 -27.56 8.36 -6.12
C HIS A 54 -29.09 8.33 -6.29
N PRO A 55 -29.84 9.40 -5.93
CA PRO A 55 -31.18 9.61 -6.47
C PRO A 55 -31.14 10.05 -7.94
#